data_AF-A0AB36J2L9-F1
#
_entry.id   AF-A0AB36J2L9-F1
#
_cell.length_a   1.000
_cell.length_b   1.000
_cell.length_c   1.000
_cell.angle_alpha   90.00
_cell.angle_beta   90.00
_cell.angle_gamma   90.00
#
_symmetry.space_group_name_H-M   'P 1'
#
loop_
_entity.id
_entity.type
_entity.pdbx_description
1 polymer ?
#
loop_
_entity_poly.entity_id
_entity_poly.type
_entity_poly.pdbx_seq_one_letter_code
_entity_poly.pdbx_strand_id
1 'polypeptide(L)' 'MGAWNYWHVYHYMVTQYTHTGLVPDRNILLSEFAELGASEIDEGIAEFETVMGKRGEVS' A
#
# COMPACT_ATOMS: atom_id res chain seq x y z
N MET A 1 5.09 -18.41 -10.99
CA MET A 1 5.29 -17.00 -10.58
C MET A 1 3.94 -16.55 -10.06
N GLY A 2 3.82 -16.31 -8.75
CA GLY A 2 2.56 -15.83 -8.18
C GLY A 2 2.35 -14.39 -8.64
N ALA A 3 1.23 -14.13 -9.31
CA ALA A 3 0.90 -12.79 -9.76
C ALA A 3 0.89 -11.84 -8.57
N TRP A 4 1.42 -10.63 -8.78
CA TRP A 4 1.26 -9.55 -7.83
C TRP A 4 -0.25 -9.30 -7.64
N ASN A 5 -0.65 -8.76 -6.49
CA ASN A 5 -2.03 -8.37 -6.21
C ASN A 5 -2.03 -7.26 -5.15
N TYR A 6 -3.22 -6.76 -4.77
CA TYR A 6 -3.39 -5.68 -3.79
C TYR A 6 -2.63 -5.91 -2.46
N TRP A 7 -2.44 -7.16 -2.04
CA TRP A 7 -1.71 -7.49 -0.81
C TRP A 7 -0.24 -7.05 -0.87
N HIS A 8 0.38 -7.13 -2.04
CA HIS A 8 1.76 -6.71 -2.24
C HIS A 8 1.91 -5.18 -2.14
N VAL A 9 0.90 -4.45 -2.62
CA VAL A 9 0.83 -2.98 -2.50
C VAL A 9 0.73 -2.57 -1.04
N TYR A 10 -0.19 -3.17 -0.29
CA TYR A 10 -0.33 -2.96 1.16
C TYR A 10 1.00 -3.22 1.90
N HIS A 11 1.62 -4.38 1.66
CA HIS A 11 2.85 -4.76 2.35
C HIS A 11 4.02 -3.83 2.03
N TYR A 12 4.11 -3.36 0.79
CA TYR A 12 5.09 -2.36 0.38
C TYR A 12 4.89 -1.04 1.14
N MET A 13 3.65 -0.53 1.21
CA MET A 13 3.35 0.72 1.94
C MET A 13 3.70 0.61 3.43
N VAL A 14 3.35 -0.51 4.09
CA VAL A 14 3.74 -0.77 5.48
C VAL A 14 5.25 -0.76 5.66
N THR A 15 5.99 -1.40 4.75
CA THR A 15 7.45 -1.47 4.79
C THR A 15 8.08 -0.08 4.62
N GLN A 16 7.64 0.68 3.61
CA GLN A 16 8.12 2.05 3.37
C GLN A 16 7.84 2.95 4.57
N TYR A 17 6.61 2.93 5.09
CA TYR A 17 6.24 3.74 6.25
C TYR A 17 7.04 3.36 7.49
N THR A 18 7.25 2.07 7.75
CA THR A 18 8.01 1.61 8.91
C THR A 18 9.48 2.05 8.85
N HIS A 19 10.08 2.07 7.67
CA HIS A 19 11.49 2.42 7.50
C HIS A 19 11.75 3.92 7.37
N THR A 20 10.80 4.68 6.81
CA THR A 20 11.01 6.09 6.44
C THR A 20 10.09 7.06 7.19
N GLY A 21 9.00 6.57 7.78
CA GLY A 21 7.92 7.40 8.31
C GLY A 21 7.04 8.03 7.24
N LEU A 22 7.26 7.74 5.96
CA LEU A 22 6.54 8.34 4.83
C LEU A 22 5.62 7.33 4.15
N VAL A 23 4.46 7.79 3.73
CA VAL A 23 3.51 7.02 2.92
C VAL A 23 3.80 7.30 1.45
N PRO A 24 4.05 6.28 0.61
CA PRO A 24 4.31 6.50 -0.81
C PRO A 24 3.06 6.98 -1.54
N ASP A 25 3.23 7.94 -2.45
CA ASP A 25 2.14 8.45 -3.28
C ASP A 25 1.64 7.38 -4.27
N ARG A 26 0.36 7.49 -4.64
CA ARG A 26 -0.28 6.59 -5.62
C ARG A 26 0.49 6.48 -6.94
N ASN A 27 1.09 7.57 -7.43
CA ASN A 27 1.85 7.55 -8.69
C ASN A 27 3.12 6.69 -8.58
N ILE A 28 3.75 6.66 -7.40
CA ILE A 28 4.89 5.77 -7.13
C ILE A 28 4.41 4.32 -7.16
N LEU A 29 3.28 4.04 -6.52
CA LEU A 29 2.71 2.69 -6.50
C LEU A 29 2.32 2.20 -7.90
N LEU A 30 1.72 3.05 -8.74
CA LEU A 30 1.43 2.71 -10.14
C LEU A 30 2.69 2.41 -10.96
N SER A 31 3.79 3.10 -10.68
CA SER A 31 5.07 2.85 -11.35
C SER A 31 5.75 1.59 -10.86
N GLU A 32 5.72 1.34 -9.54
CA GLU A 32 6.34 0.17 -8.90
C GLU A 32 5.60 -1.11 -9.28
N PHE A 33 4.26 -1.07 -9.29
CA PHE A 33 3.36 -2.18 -9.55
C PHE A 33 2.69 -2.05 -10.94
N ALA A 34 3.49 -1.76 -11.97
CA ALA A 34 2.98 -1.52 -13.32
C ALA A 34 2.22 -2.70 -13.96
N GLU A 35 2.39 -3.92 -13.41
CA GLU A 35 1.66 -5.12 -13.84
C GLU A 35 0.24 -5.22 -13.24
N LEU A 36 -0.07 -4.43 -12.21
CA LEU A 36 -1.38 -4.42 -11.56
C LEU A 36 -2.34 -3.45 -12.22
N GLY A 37 -3.63 -3.81 -12.15
CA GLY A 37 -4.69 -2.86 -12.46
C GLY A 37 -4.73 -1.73 -11.44
N ALA A 38 -5.10 -0.53 -11.88
CA ALA A 38 -5.26 0.62 -11.00
C ALA A 38 -6.22 0.34 -9.83
N SER A 39 -7.25 -0.50 -10.02
CA SER A 39 -8.16 -0.92 -8.95
C SER A 39 -7.48 -1.75 -7.85
N GLU A 40 -6.54 -2.63 -8.21
CA GLU A 40 -5.79 -3.43 -7.22
C GLU A 40 -4.82 -2.56 -6.41
N ILE A 41 -4.29 -1.50 -7.03
CA ILE A 41 -3.50 -0.47 -6.35
C ILE A 41 -4.36 0.29 -5.35
N ASP A 42 -5.54 0.73 -5.78
CA ASP A 42 -6.49 1.47 -4.94
C ASP A 42 -6.99 0.61 -3.77
N GLU A 43 -7.23 -0.68 -3.98
CA GLU A 43 -7.55 -1.64 -2.92
C GLU A 43 -6.42 -1.75 -1.88
N GLY A 44 -5.17 -1.90 -2.32
CA GLY A 44 -4.03 -1.97 -1.41
C GLY A 44 -3.83 -0.70 -0.58
N ILE A 45 -4.07 0.47 -1.17
CA ILE A 45 -4.05 1.76 -0.48
C ILE A 45 -5.16 1.84 0.57
N ALA A 46 -6.39 1.49 0.21
CA ALA A 46 -7.54 1.53 1.12
C ALA A 46 -7.36 0.61 2.34
N GLU A 47 -6.78 -0.59 2.15
CA GLU A 47 -6.43 -1.50 3.24
C GLU A 47 -5.38 -0.91 4.17
N PHE A 48 -4.32 -0.29 3.61
CA PHE A 48 -3.30 0.40 4.40
C PHE A 48 -3.89 1.52 5.26
N GLU A 49 -4.68 2.41 4.66
CA GLU A 49 -5.31 3.52 5.35
C GLU A 49 -6.26 3.05 6.46
N THR A 50 -7.04 2.00 6.20
CA THR A 50 -7.93 1.41 7.21
C THR A 50 -7.16 0.86 8.41
N VAL A 51 -6.07 0.11 8.18
CA VAL A 51 -5.25 -0.46 9.26
C VAL A 51 -4.53 0.63 10.05
N MET A 52 -3.95 1.61 9.36
CA MET A 52 -3.20 2.69 10.01
C MET A 52 -4.11 3.68 10.75
N GLY A 53 -5.30 3.96 10.22
CA GLY A 53 -6.33 4.74 10.92
C GLY A 53 -6.73 4.09 12.25
N LYS A 54 -6.98 2.77 12.25
CA LYS A 54 -7.26 2.00 13.48
C LYS A 54 -6.09 2.03 14.47
N ARG A 55 -4.84 2.08 14.01
CA ARG A 55 -3.68 2.21 14.91
C ARG A 55 -3.61 3.58 15.59
N GLY A 56 -4.04 4.64 14.89
CA GLY A 56 -4.10 6.00 15.44
C GLY A 56 -5.17 6.18 16.52
N GLU A 57 -6.27 5.45 16.45
CA GLU A 57 -7.37 5.49 17.44
C GLU A 57 -7.02 4.79 18.77
N VAL A 58 -5.97 3.95 18.81
CA VAL A 58 -5.59 3.13 19.97
C VAL A 58 -4.37 3.72 20.71
N SER A 59 -3.90 4.91 20.32
CA SER A 59 -2.73 5.59 20.93
C SER A 59 -3.11 6.72 21.88
#